data_AF-A0A835JFA6-F1
#
_entry.id   AF-A0A835JFA6-F1
#
_cell.length_a   1.000
_cell.length_b   1.000
_cell.length_c   1.000
_cell.angle_alpha   90.00
_cell.angle_beta   90.00
_cell.angle_gamma   90.00
#
_symmetry.space_group_name_H-M   'P 1'
#
loop_
_entity.id
_entity.type
_entity.pdbx_description
1 polymer ?
#
loop_
_entity_poly.entity_id
_entity_poly.type
_entity_poly.pdbx_seq_one_letter_code
_entity_poly.pdbx_strand_id
1 'polypeptide(L)'
;MLPQKMKKAITDNPKQLANLIDLVNLPSTLRDFVGQSQISHLGCFKRVWSYIKTNNLQDPNNRNVVNCDEKLKSILLGKQQVELVDLPALIKLHFPKQKNTQYYGRHLLHIHVLKELLLKTYKRFSLIFVLWLEVRNGQEKT
;
A
#
# COMPACT_ATOMS: atom_id res chain seq x y z
N MET A 1 -4.46 -22.98 12.06
CA MET A 1 -4.78 -21.85 12.97
C MET A 1 -3.60 -20.88 12.98
N LEU A 2 -3.84 -19.57 12.87
CA LEU A 2 -2.79 -18.54 12.93
C LEU A 2 -2.33 -18.31 14.38
N PRO A 3 -1.01 -18.18 14.65
CA PRO A 3 -0.49 -17.94 16.01
C PRO A 3 -1.10 -16.70 16.66
N GLN A 4 -1.45 -16.79 17.94
CA GLN A 4 -2.15 -15.73 18.70
C GLN A 4 -1.40 -14.38 18.74
N LYS A 5 -0.06 -14.40 18.73
CA LYS A 5 0.77 -13.18 18.63
C LYS A 5 0.55 -12.41 17.33
N MET A 6 0.28 -13.12 16.24
CA MET A 6 -0.02 -12.52 14.94
C MET A 6 -1.39 -11.83 14.97
N LYS A 7 -2.36 -12.37 15.72
CA LYS A 7 -3.70 -11.76 15.87
C LYS A 7 -3.70 -10.45 16.65
N LYS A 8 -2.85 -10.28 17.66
CA LYS A 8 -2.76 -9.04 18.44
C LYS A 8 -2.14 -7.89 17.63
N ALA A 9 -1.03 -8.13 16.94
CA ALA A 9 -0.38 -7.12 16.11
C ALA A 9 -1.24 -6.64 14.91
N ILE A 10 -2.22 -7.45 14.49
CA ILE A 10 -3.23 -7.14 13.47
C ILE A 10 -4.20 -6.05 14.00
N THR A 11 -4.67 -6.15 15.24
CA THR A 11 -5.66 -5.19 15.79
C THR A 11 -5.09 -3.79 16.04
N ASP A 12 -3.78 -3.67 16.32
CA ASP A 12 -3.17 -2.41 16.78
C ASP A 12 -2.77 -1.43 15.65
N ASN A 13 -2.74 -1.85 14.37
CA ASN A 13 -2.38 -0.96 13.26
C ASN A 13 -3.19 -1.24 11.96
N PRO A 14 -4.32 -0.54 11.74
CA PRO A 14 -5.22 -0.82 10.62
C PRO A 14 -4.57 -0.58 9.24
N LYS A 15 -3.56 0.29 9.15
CA LYS A 15 -2.84 0.58 7.91
C LYS A 15 -1.92 -0.57 7.48
N GLN A 16 -1.34 -1.28 8.45
CA GLN A 16 -0.54 -2.47 8.13
C GLN A 16 -1.43 -3.65 7.74
N LEU A 17 -2.65 -3.76 8.28
CA LEU A 17 -3.63 -4.73 7.80
C LEU A 17 -4.01 -4.50 6.35
N ALA A 18 -4.31 -3.24 6.01
CA ALA A 18 -4.71 -2.87 4.66
C ALA A 18 -3.65 -3.32 3.65
N ASN A 19 -2.36 -3.05 3.91
CA ASN A 19 -1.25 -3.50 3.06
C ASN A 19 -1.10 -5.03 2.96
N LEU A 20 -1.54 -5.78 3.97
CA LEU A 20 -1.51 -7.26 3.95
C LEU A 20 -2.68 -7.87 3.18
N ILE A 21 -3.77 -7.11 3.02
CA ILE A 21 -5.03 -7.52 2.37
C ILE A 21 -5.12 -6.96 0.95
N ASP A 22 -4.38 -5.90 0.64
CA ASP A 22 -4.38 -5.24 -0.67
C ASP A 22 -3.93 -6.20 -1.78
N LEU A 23 -4.70 -6.26 -2.86
CA LEU A 23 -4.42 -7.14 -3.99
C LEU A 23 -3.36 -6.49 -4.88
N VAL A 24 -2.25 -7.20 -5.09
CA VAL A 24 -1.14 -6.70 -5.91
C VAL A 24 -0.96 -7.60 -7.13
N ASN A 25 -0.66 -6.98 -8.28
CA ASN A 25 -0.33 -7.70 -9.51
C ASN A 25 0.94 -8.51 -9.32
N LEU A 26 0.86 -9.82 -9.55
CA LEU A 26 2.00 -10.72 -9.38
C LEU A 26 2.93 -10.73 -10.60
N PRO A 27 4.25 -10.86 -10.40
CA PRO A 27 5.18 -11.20 -11.47
C PRO A 27 4.84 -12.59 -12.04
N SER A 28 5.24 -12.84 -13.30
CA SER A 28 4.90 -14.06 -14.06
C SER A 28 5.21 -15.35 -13.28
N THR A 29 6.38 -15.41 -12.64
CA THR A 29 6.82 -16.59 -11.86
C THR A 29 5.88 -16.97 -10.72
N LEU A 30 5.34 -15.98 -10.00
CA LEU A 30 4.39 -16.22 -8.93
C LEU A 30 2.98 -16.49 -9.46
N ARG A 31 2.62 -15.91 -10.61
CA ARG A 31 1.33 -16.15 -11.27
C ARG A 31 1.17 -17.61 -11.65
N ASP A 32 2.20 -18.23 -12.20
CA ASP A 32 2.17 -19.64 -12.62
C ASP A 32 2.05 -20.58 -11.40
N PHE A 33 2.70 -20.23 -10.29
CA PHE A 33 2.60 -21.01 -9.06
C PHE A 33 1.25 -20.88 -8.35
N VAL A 34 0.70 -19.66 -8.29
CA VAL A 34 -0.55 -19.38 -7.58
C VAL A 34 -1.78 -19.66 -8.46
N GLY A 35 -1.63 -19.56 -9.79
CA GLY A 35 -2.73 -19.64 -10.75
C GLY A 35 -3.66 -18.42 -10.74
N GLN A 36 -3.21 -17.29 -10.19
CA GLN A 36 -4.00 -16.05 -10.07
C GLN A 36 -3.16 -14.85 -10.52
N SER A 37 -3.81 -13.89 -11.20
CA SER A 37 -3.16 -12.66 -11.66
C SER A 37 -2.89 -11.67 -10.52
N GLN A 38 -3.72 -11.72 -9.48
CA GLN A 38 -3.65 -10.83 -8.31
C GLN A 38 -3.81 -11.63 -7.02
N ILE A 39 -3.02 -11.31 -6.00
CA ILE A 39 -3.18 -11.85 -4.66
C ILE A 39 -2.69 -10.84 -3.63
N SER A 40 -3.21 -10.94 -2.41
CA SER A 40 -2.68 -10.20 -1.28
C SER A 40 -1.39 -10.82 -0.73
N HIS A 41 -0.55 -10.03 -0.05
CA HIS A 41 0.67 -10.55 0.59
C HIS A 41 0.36 -11.74 1.51
N LEU A 42 -0.70 -11.63 2.31
CA LEU A 42 -1.12 -12.70 3.22
C LEU A 42 -1.63 -13.93 2.45
N GLY A 43 -2.37 -13.72 1.36
CA GLY A 43 -2.84 -14.81 0.50
C GLY A 43 -1.68 -15.57 -0.13
N CYS A 44 -0.67 -14.85 -0.64
CA CYS A 44 0.54 -15.42 -1.20
C CYS A 44 1.28 -16.26 -0.17
N PHE A 45 1.51 -15.70 1.03
CA PHE A 45 2.16 -16.42 2.12
C PHE A 45 1.40 -17.70 2.48
N LYS A 46 0.07 -17.65 2.61
CA LYS A 46 -0.75 -18.84 2.90
C LYS A 46 -0.64 -19.91 1.81
N ARG A 47 -0.60 -19.51 0.53
CA ARG A 47 -0.47 -20.44 -0.60
C ARG A 47 0.87 -21.16 -0.58
N VAL A 48 1.96 -20.39 -0.43
CA VAL A 48 3.33 -20.92 -0.31
C VAL A 48 3.45 -21.83 0.91
N TRP A 49 2.91 -21.40 2.05
CA TRP A 49 2.90 -22.19 3.29
C TRP A 49 2.14 -23.51 3.15
N SER A 50 0.98 -23.49 2.50
CA SER A 50 0.22 -24.71 2.21
C SER A 50 1.01 -25.67 1.32
N TYR A 51 1.67 -25.14 0.29
CA TYR A 51 2.50 -25.94 -0.61
C TYR A 51 3.67 -26.62 0.11
N ILE A 52 4.38 -25.89 0.97
CA ILE A 52 5.48 -26.43 1.79
C ILE A 52 5.01 -27.61 2.63
N LYS A 53 3.82 -27.50 3.24
CA LYS A 53 3.24 -28.57 4.06
C LYS A 53 2.78 -29.77 3.25
N THR A 54 2.05 -29.54 2.16
CA THR A 54 1.54 -30.63 1.31
C THR A 54 2.68 -31.45 0.71
N ASN A 55 3.81 -30.82 0.39
CA ASN A 55 4.98 -31.49 -0.18
C ASN A 55 6.02 -31.93 0.87
N ASN A 56 5.73 -31.76 2.17
CA ASN A 56 6.64 -32.11 3.28
C ASN A 56 8.06 -31.56 3.10
N LEU A 57 8.17 -30.30 2.68
CA LEU A 57 9.44 -29.65 2.37
C LEU A 57 10.18 -29.08 3.59
N GLN A 58 9.69 -29.37 4.80
CA GLN A 58 10.37 -28.98 6.04
C GLN A 58 11.47 -29.99 6.37
N ASP A 59 12.60 -29.51 6.88
CA ASP A 59 13.68 -30.41 7.30
C ASP A 59 13.21 -31.23 8.53
N PRO A 60 13.37 -32.57 8.52
CA PRO A 60 12.97 -33.42 9.63
C PRO A 60 13.76 -33.14 10.91
N ASN A 61 15.00 -32.68 10.80
CA ASN A 61 15.87 -32.34 11.93
C ASN A 61 15.59 -30.91 12.43
N ASN A 62 15.23 -30.00 11.53
CA ASN A 62 14.95 -28.61 11.88
C ASN A 62 13.68 -28.06 11.20
N ARG A 63 12.58 -28.07 11.95
CA ARG A 63 11.26 -27.60 11.46
C ARG A 63 11.21 -26.10 11.10
N ASN A 64 12.24 -25.33 11.44
CA ASN A 64 12.36 -23.93 11.05
C ASN A 64 13.00 -23.75 9.67
N VAL A 65 13.57 -24.80 9.08
CA VAL A 65 14.22 -24.78 7.77
C VAL A 65 13.31 -25.44 6.73
N VAL A 66 13.21 -24.80 5.57
CA VAL A 66 12.46 -25.30 4.41
C VAL A 66 13.45 -25.60 3.28
N ASN A 67 13.44 -26.85 2.82
CA ASN A 67 14.16 -27.31 1.66
C ASN A 67 13.34 -26.96 0.41
N CYS A 68 13.84 -26.01 -0.38
CA CYS A 68 13.12 -25.50 -1.53
C CYS A 68 13.21 -26.48 -2.70
N ASP A 69 12.07 -26.82 -3.29
CA ASP A 69 12.01 -27.54 -4.56
C ASP A 69 12.29 -26.58 -5.75
N GLU A 70 12.26 -27.07 -6.98
CA GLU A 70 12.49 -26.23 -8.16
C GLU A 70 11.46 -25.09 -8.29
N LYS A 71 10.21 -25.32 -7.91
CA LYS A 71 9.14 -24.31 -7.95
C LYS A 71 9.34 -23.25 -6.86
N LEU A 72 9.61 -23.66 -5.64
CA LEU A 72 9.92 -22.76 -4.53
C LEU A 72 11.20 -21.98 -4.78
N LYS A 73 12.24 -22.60 -5.35
CA LYS A 73 13.48 -21.89 -5.73
C LYS A 73 13.17 -20.75 -6.70
N SER A 74 12.36 -21.00 -7.72
CA SER A 74 11.98 -19.97 -8.70
C SER A 74 11.27 -18.76 -8.05
N ILE A 75 10.58 -19.00 -6.94
CA ILE A 75 9.89 -17.96 -6.18
C ILE A 75 10.81 -17.36 -5.12
N LEU A 76 11.65 -18.11 -4.44
CA LEU A 76 12.47 -17.66 -3.32
C LEU A 76 13.88 -17.22 -3.76
N LEU A 77 13.97 -16.56 -4.92
CA LEU A 77 15.21 -16.00 -5.47
C LEU A 77 16.32 -17.05 -5.70
N GLY A 78 15.95 -18.30 -5.98
CA GLY A 78 16.87 -19.40 -6.23
C GLY A 78 17.49 -20.03 -4.97
N LYS A 79 17.07 -19.63 -3.76
CA LYS A 79 17.62 -20.19 -2.52
C LYS A 79 17.25 -21.67 -2.38
N GLN A 80 18.26 -22.51 -2.10
CA GLN A 80 18.04 -23.95 -1.86
C GLN A 80 17.39 -24.23 -0.50
N GLN A 81 17.78 -23.48 0.52
CA GLN A 81 17.24 -23.60 1.87
C GLN A 81 16.88 -22.22 2.38
N VAL A 82 15.75 -22.14 3.06
CA VAL A 82 15.20 -20.88 3.56
C VAL A 82 14.63 -21.11 4.94
N GLU A 83 14.92 -20.19 5.86
CA GLU A 83 14.28 -20.20 7.17
C GLU A 83 12.85 -19.67 7.10
N LEU A 84 11.98 -20.23 7.93
CA LEU A 84 10.60 -19.80 8.08
C LEU A 84 10.46 -18.29 8.38
N VAL A 85 11.44 -17.74 9.09
CA VAL A 85 11.47 -16.34 9.52
C VAL A 85 11.71 -15.40 8.33
N ASP A 86 12.49 -15.85 7.34
CA ASP A 86 12.81 -15.08 6.14
C ASP A 86 11.73 -15.17 5.07
N LEU A 87 10.87 -16.18 5.14
CA LEU A 87 9.82 -16.46 4.15
C LEU A 87 8.90 -15.25 3.88
N PRO A 88 8.35 -14.55 4.89
CA PRO A 88 7.54 -13.35 4.67
C PRO A 88 8.32 -12.21 4.03
N ALA A 89 9.61 -12.07 4.36
CA ALA A 89 10.47 -11.01 3.84
C ALA A 89 10.83 -11.26 2.37
N LEU A 90 11.14 -12.51 2.01
CA LEU A 90 11.38 -12.94 0.64
C LEU A 90 10.15 -12.73 -0.22
N ILE A 91 8.97 -13.19 0.23
CA ILE A 91 7.69 -12.97 -0.45
C ILE A 91 7.44 -11.48 -0.66
N LYS A 92 7.69 -10.64 0.35
CA LYS A 92 7.54 -9.19 0.26
C LYS A 92 8.39 -8.55 -0.85
N LEU A 93 9.54 -9.14 -1.19
CA LEU A 93 10.42 -8.61 -2.25
C LEU A 93 9.82 -8.74 -3.65
N HIS A 94 8.93 -9.71 -3.88
CA HIS A 94 8.25 -9.87 -5.17
C HIS A 94 7.18 -8.82 -5.42
N PHE A 95 6.74 -8.15 -4.38
CA PHE A 95 5.71 -7.14 -4.49
C PHE A 95 6.35 -5.76 -4.62
N PRO A 96 5.94 -4.95 -5.61
CA PRO A 96 6.43 -3.59 -5.74
C PRO A 96 6.14 -2.82 -4.44
N LYS A 97 7.13 -2.07 -3.94
CA LYS A 97 6.91 -1.17 -2.80
C LYS A 97 5.78 -0.21 -3.16
N GLN A 98 4.65 -0.31 -2.46
CA GLN A 98 3.59 0.68 -2.49
C GLN A 98 4.22 2.04 -2.19
N LYS A 99 4.19 2.97 -3.15
CA LYS A 99 4.60 4.35 -2.89
C LYS A 99 3.60 4.88 -1.85
N ASN A 100 4.08 5.25 -0.66
CA ASN A 100 3.27 5.96 0.32
C ASN A 100 2.88 7.33 -0.28
N THR A 101 1.84 7.38 -1.10
CA THR A 101 1.25 8.62 -1.65
C THR A 101 0.42 9.35 -0.57
N GLN A 102 0.74 9.16 0.71
CA GLN A 102 0.00 9.80 1.80
C GLN A 102 0.41 11.26 2.02
N TYR A 103 1.54 11.74 1.47
CA TYR A 103 2.04 13.09 1.79
C TYR A 103 1.68 14.19 0.78
N TYR A 104 1.29 13.87 -0.46
CA TYR A 104 0.94 14.90 -1.45
C TYR A 104 -0.57 15.02 -1.74
N GLY A 105 -1.39 13.99 -1.49
CA GLY A 105 -2.83 14.03 -1.81
C GLY A 105 -3.66 14.96 -0.91
N ARG A 106 -3.36 15.01 0.40
CA ARG A 106 -4.12 15.85 1.36
C ARG A 106 -3.62 17.30 1.39
N HIS A 107 -2.32 17.49 1.13
CA HIS A 107 -1.69 18.81 1.13
C HIS A 107 -1.99 19.60 -0.16
N LEU A 108 -2.14 18.92 -1.30
CA LEU A 108 -2.54 19.58 -2.55
C LEU A 108 -4.00 20.05 -2.53
N LEU A 109 -4.92 19.29 -1.90
CA LEU A 109 -6.29 19.75 -1.70
C LEU A 109 -6.35 21.00 -0.82
N HIS A 110 -5.52 21.08 0.23
CA HIS A 110 -5.45 22.26 1.07
C HIS A 110 -4.91 23.48 0.31
N ILE A 111 -3.86 23.30 -0.52
CA ILE A 111 -3.34 24.39 -1.38
C ILE A 111 -4.39 24.82 -2.42
N HIS A 112 -5.14 23.89 -3.01
CA HIS A 112 -6.19 24.21 -3.99
C HIS A 112 -7.34 24.98 -3.34
N VAL A 113 -7.82 24.53 -2.17
CA VAL A 113 -8.88 25.20 -1.41
C VAL A 113 -8.42 26.58 -0.91
N LEU A 114 -7.17 26.73 -0.50
CA LEU A 114 -6.59 28.02 -0.10
C LEU A 114 -6.44 28.98 -1.29
N LYS A 115 -6.04 28.49 -2.48
CA LYS A 115 -6.03 29.30 -3.70
C LYS A 115 -7.44 29.75 -4.10
N GLU A 116 -8.42 28.86 -4.03
CA GLU A 116 -9.83 29.17 -4.29
C GLU A 116 -10.40 30.20 -3.30
N LEU A 117 -10.08 30.08 -2.01
CA LEU A 117 -10.50 31.04 -0.99
C LEU A 117 -9.84 32.41 -1.20
N LEU A 118 -8.54 32.45 -1.51
CA LEU A 118 -7.82 33.70 -1.79
C LEU A 118 -8.30 34.38 -3.07
N LEU A 119 -8.61 33.62 -4.12
CA LEU A 119 -9.21 34.16 -5.34
C LEU A 119 -10.63 34.70 -5.10
N LYS A 120 -11.44 34.00 -4.30
CA LYS A 120 -12.79 34.44 -3.95
C LYS A 120 -12.78 35.70 -3.08
N THR A 121 -11.88 35.80 -2.12
CA THR A 121 -11.73 37.02 -1.32
C THR A 121 -11.19 38.16 -2.19
N TYR A 122 -10.16 37.94 -3.00
CA TYR A 122 -9.61 38.95 -3.90
C TYR A 122 -10.65 39.50 -4.86
N LYS A 123 -11.47 38.62 -5.48
CA LYS A 123 -12.54 39.03 -6.39
C LYS A 123 -13.67 39.78 -5.68
N ARG A 124 -13.98 39.41 -4.43
CA ARG A 124 -14.99 40.09 -3.60
C ARG A 124 -14.51 41.46 -3.13
N PHE A 125 -13.24 41.59 -2.75
CA PHE A 125 -12.63 42.89 -2.41
C PHE A 125 -12.50 43.81 -3.64
N SER A 126 -12.16 43.26 -4.81
CA SER A 126 -12.12 44.03 -6.06
C SER A 126 -13.50 44.58 -6.45
N LEU A 127 -14.57 43.79 -6.29
CA LEU A 127 -15.94 44.24 -6.55
C LEU A 127 -16.40 45.31 -5.55
N ILE A 128 -16.06 45.16 -4.27
CA ILE A 128 -16.35 46.17 -3.25
C ILE A 128 -15.57 47.46 -3.52
N PHE A 129 -14.32 47.37 -3.97
CA PHE A 129 -13.51 48.52 -4.34
C PHE A 129 -14.08 49.28 -5.55
N VAL A 130 -14.51 48.56 -6.59
CA VAL A 130 -15.18 49.16 -7.76
C VAL A 130 -16.53 49.78 -7.38
N LEU A 131 -17.34 49.09 -6.57
CA LEU A 131 -18.64 49.62 -6.10
C LEU A 131 -18.46 50.86 -5.20
N TRP A 132 -17.42 50.89 -4.36
CA TRP A 132 -17.09 52.05 -3.55
C TRP A 132 -16.59 53.24 -4.38
N LEU A 133 -15.81 52.97 -5.44
CA LEU A 133 -15.39 53.98 -6.42
C LEU A 133 -16.57 54.57 -7.20
N GLU A 134 -17.53 53.73 -7.60
CA GLU A 134 -18.74 54.16 -8.31
C GLU A 134 -19.63 55.04 -7.40
N VAL A 135 -19.83 54.64 -6.14
CA VAL A 135 -20.59 55.42 -5.15
C VAL A 135 -19.90 56.76 -4.82
N ARG A 136 -18.57 56.79 -4.77
CA ARG A 136 -17.80 58.02 -4.51
C ARG A 136 -17.88 59.01 -5.68
N ASN A 137 -17.80 58.53 -6.92
CA ASN A 137 -17.89 59.38 -8.11
C ASN A 137 -19.32 59.88 -8.39
N GLY A 138 -20.35 59.21 -7.88
CA GLY A 138 -21.76 59.62 -8.01
C GLY A 138 -22.21 60.75 -7.07
N GLN A 139 -21.38 61.19 -6.12
CA GLN A 139 -21.71 62.27 -5.17
C GLN A 139 -21.13 63.65 -5.56
N GLU A 140 -20.40 63.76 -6.69
CA GLU A 140 -19.83 65.03 -7.19
C GLU A 140 -20.66 65.71 -8.30
N LYS A 141 -21.85 65.19 -8.63
CA LYS A 141 -22.79 65.84 -9.57
C LYS A 141 -24.10 66.23 -8.89
N THR A 142 -24.04 67.28 -8.09
CA THR A 142 -25.19 68.16 -7.78
C THR A 142 -24.69 69.59 -7.64
#